data_AF-A0A917IRB6-F1
#
_entry.id   AF-A0A917IRB6-F1
#
_cell.length_a   1.000
_cell.length_b   1.000
_cell.length_c   1.000
_cell.angle_alpha   90.00
_cell.angle_beta   90.00
_cell.angle_gamma   90.00
#
_symmetry.space_group_name_H-M   'P 1'
#
loop_
_entity.id
_entity.type
_entity.pdbx_description
1 polymer ?
#
loop_
_entity_poly.entity_id
_entity_poly.type
_entity_poly.pdbx_seq_one_letter_code
_entity_poly.pdbx_strand_id
1 'polypeptide(L)'
;MARTNEISDGVYLISTDNYRLNSGLIVGKERAMVVDTGAGPRQGAEILRAVRRITELPLVVVTTHAHFDRFMGNAVFEADGATDFWAHARAARAIEKYGDLQRNYLETLEPEMAHAEGPNTHLVVPNKHLPGDGTRASFTRVELGERAVTLFYLGLAHTDSDVLVGVDDVLFTGDLLEQGSDPAFDDSYPELWVSTLHDLAGLDRYRVFVPGHGVPVERSFITKMAGTMQDAIDRIRASALNTTAGPTTAAMYKLPYSGGSTRILLDRLKWLEKQEEEGKGPSHMRFQEEPTGLTGPITLGKQL
;
A
#
# COMPACT_ATOMS: atom_id res chain seq x y z
N MET A 1 -14.78 -2.91 15.80
CA MET A 1 -13.80 -2.90 16.92
C MET A 1 -12.54 -3.59 16.43
N ALA A 2 -11.40 -2.92 16.51
CA ALA A 2 -10.12 -3.44 16.03
C ALA A 2 -9.82 -4.77 16.71
N ARG A 3 -9.48 -5.77 15.91
CA ARG A 3 -8.99 -7.08 16.34
C ARG A 3 -7.48 -7.03 16.34
N THR A 4 -6.87 -7.44 17.45
CA THR A 4 -5.43 -7.47 17.58
C THR A 4 -4.97 -8.90 17.74
N ASN A 5 -4.03 -9.33 16.90
CA ASN A 5 -3.44 -10.65 16.94
C ASN A 5 -1.91 -10.54 16.97
N GLU A 6 -1.26 -11.20 17.93
CA GLU A 6 0.19 -11.31 17.94
C GLU A 6 0.62 -12.39 16.93
N ILE A 7 1.38 -11.98 15.90
CA ILE A 7 1.80 -12.85 14.80
C ILE A 7 3.26 -13.30 14.92
N SER A 8 4.03 -12.59 15.72
CA SER A 8 5.38 -12.94 16.18
C SER A 8 5.63 -12.19 17.49
N ASP A 9 6.65 -12.56 18.26
CA ASP A 9 6.93 -11.96 19.58
C ASP A 9 7.00 -10.43 19.50
N GLY A 10 6.06 -9.71 20.13
CA GLY A 10 6.00 -8.25 20.07
C GLY A 10 5.68 -7.67 18.68
N VAL A 11 5.17 -8.47 17.75
CA VAL A 11 4.68 -8.04 16.42
C VAL A 11 3.20 -8.37 16.31
N TYR A 12 2.39 -7.35 16.14
CA TYR A 12 0.94 -7.48 16.13
C TYR A 12 0.35 -7.03 14.80
N LEU A 13 -0.63 -7.80 14.35
CA LEU A 13 -1.59 -7.41 13.33
C LEU A 13 -2.81 -6.78 14.00
N ILE A 14 -3.15 -5.57 13.62
CA ILE A 14 -4.34 -4.85 14.06
C ILE A 14 -5.27 -4.69 12.85
N SER A 15 -6.34 -5.48 12.80
CA SER A 15 -7.32 -5.44 11.71
C SER A 15 -8.58 -4.68 12.13
N THR A 16 -9.07 -3.82 11.25
CA THR A 16 -10.31 -3.06 11.46
C THR A 16 -11.41 -3.52 10.50
N ASP A 17 -12.67 -3.24 10.84
CA ASP A 17 -13.80 -3.58 9.96
C ASP A 17 -13.92 -2.60 8.79
N ASN A 18 -13.69 -1.30 9.07
CA ASN A 18 -13.65 -0.25 8.05
C ASN A 18 -12.51 -0.54 7.07
N TYR A 19 -12.84 -0.54 5.78
CA TYR A 19 -11.92 -0.86 4.69
C TYR A 19 -11.19 -2.21 4.82
N ARG A 20 -11.56 -3.06 5.78
CA ARG A 20 -10.83 -4.31 6.12
C ARG A 20 -9.31 -4.10 6.22
N LEU A 21 -8.89 -2.95 6.73
CA LEU A 21 -7.49 -2.54 6.80
C LEU A 21 -6.73 -3.37 7.83
N ASN A 22 -5.52 -3.78 7.45
CA ASN A 22 -4.49 -4.29 8.34
C ASN A 22 -3.47 -3.19 8.66
N SER A 23 -3.37 -2.86 9.94
CA SER A 23 -2.26 -2.08 10.50
C SER A 23 -1.28 -2.99 11.24
N GLY A 24 -0.02 -2.59 11.30
CA GLY A 24 1.02 -3.27 12.07
C GLY A 24 1.37 -2.55 13.36
N LEU A 25 1.72 -3.28 14.41
CA LEU A 25 2.43 -2.75 15.58
C LEU A 25 3.67 -3.61 15.84
N ILE A 26 4.83 -2.97 15.93
CA ILE A 26 6.11 -3.61 16.24
C ILE A 26 6.65 -2.98 17.52
N VAL A 27 6.71 -3.76 18.60
CA VAL A 27 7.16 -3.28 19.91
C VAL A 27 8.67 -3.51 20.04
N GLY A 28 9.40 -2.42 20.29
CA GLY A 28 10.81 -2.43 20.67
C GLY A 28 11.00 -2.21 22.18
N LYS A 29 12.22 -1.87 22.58
CA LYS A 29 12.54 -1.58 24.00
C LYS A 29 12.29 -0.12 24.39
N GLU A 30 12.53 0.80 23.46
CA GLU A 30 12.47 2.25 23.72
C GLU A 30 11.33 2.94 22.98
N ARG A 31 10.94 2.39 21.83
CA ARG A 31 9.88 2.90 20.97
C ARG A 31 9.11 1.74 20.35
N ALA A 32 7.93 2.02 19.83
CA ALA A 32 7.18 1.08 19.00
C ALA A 32 6.88 1.70 17.62
N MET A 33 6.77 0.86 16.60
CA MET A 33 6.42 1.29 15.25
C MET A 33 5.00 0.89 14.90
N VAL A 34 4.23 1.82 14.37
CA VAL A 34 2.90 1.58 13.79
C VAL A 34 2.99 1.65 12.28
N VAL A 35 2.44 0.65 11.58
CA VAL A 35 2.36 0.60 10.12
C VAL A 35 0.92 0.85 9.70
N ASP A 36 0.69 1.92 8.93
CA ASP A 36 -0.60 2.44 8.46
C ASP A 36 -1.59 2.83 9.57
N THR A 37 -2.21 4.01 9.44
CA THR A 37 -2.98 4.64 10.53
C THR A 37 -4.49 4.70 10.32
N GLY A 38 -5.00 4.21 9.19
CA GLY A 38 -6.43 4.24 8.89
C GLY A 38 -6.87 5.45 8.06
N ALA A 39 -8.18 5.45 7.77
CA ALA A 39 -8.85 6.35 6.84
C ALA A 39 -9.36 7.67 7.43
N GLY A 40 -9.14 7.91 8.73
CA GLY A 40 -9.62 9.13 9.37
C GLY A 40 -9.57 9.08 10.90
N PRO A 41 -10.17 10.07 11.59
CA PRO A 41 -10.06 10.21 13.03
C PRO A 41 -10.72 9.07 13.80
N ARG A 42 -11.81 8.45 13.31
CA ARG A 42 -12.50 7.38 14.06
C ARG A 42 -11.70 6.08 14.01
N GLN A 43 -11.33 5.64 12.81
CA GLN A 43 -10.51 4.44 12.60
C GLN A 43 -9.11 4.62 13.18
N GLY A 44 -8.48 5.80 12.99
CA GLY A 44 -7.20 6.11 13.60
C GLY A 44 -7.24 6.02 15.13
N ALA A 45 -8.29 6.55 15.77
CA ALA A 45 -8.47 6.42 17.22
C ALA A 45 -8.77 4.98 17.64
N GLU A 46 -9.45 4.20 16.81
CA GLU A 46 -9.68 2.77 17.05
C GLU A 46 -8.37 1.97 17.04
N ILE A 47 -7.50 2.21 16.06
CA ILE A 47 -6.17 1.58 15.95
C ILE A 47 -5.28 2.05 17.11
N LEU A 48 -5.21 3.36 17.38
CA LEU A 48 -4.41 3.90 18.47
C LEU A 48 -4.82 3.31 19.83
N ARG A 49 -6.13 3.19 20.10
CA ARG A 49 -6.61 2.51 21.33
C ARG A 49 -6.15 1.07 21.40
N ALA A 50 -6.05 0.36 20.28
CA ALA A 50 -5.50 -1.00 20.26
C ALA A 50 -4.00 -1.02 20.55
N VAL A 51 -3.24 -0.10 19.97
CA VAL A 51 -1.81 0.09 20.24
C VAL A 51 -1.55 0.38 21.73
N ARG A 52 -2.31 1.33 22.31
CA ARG A 52 -2.14 1.75 23.71
C ARG A 52 -2.58 0.70 24.74
N ARG A 53 -3.36 -0.31 24.35
CA ARG A 53 -3.59 -1.49 25.21
C ARG A 53 -2.36 -2.40 25.33
N ILE A 54 -1.41 -2.29 24.42
CA ILE A 54 -0.22 -3.15 24.35
C ILE A 54 1.01 -2.40 24.86
N THR A 55 1.16 -1.12 24.53
CA THR A 55 2.36 -0.36 24.87
C THR A 55 2.11 1.14 25.06
N GLU A 56 2.81 1.69 26.04
CA GLU A 56 2.89 3.14 26.32
C GLU A 56 4.16 3.78 25.73
N LEU A 57 4.95 3.03 24.97
CA LEU A 57 6.18 3.54 24.37
C LEU A 57 5.88 4.66 23.34
N PRO A 58 6.82 5.60 23.15
CA PRO A 58 6.75 6.56 22.05
C PRO A 58 6.62 5.86 20.70
N LEU A 59 5.78 6.42 19.82
CA LEU A 59 5.45 5.81 18.53
C LEU A 59 6.24 6.44 17.39
N VAL A 60 6.71 5.58 16.49
CA VAL A 60 7.15 5.91 15.13
C VAL A 60 6.07 5.40 14.19
N VAL A 61 5.64 6.21 13.22
CA VAL A 61 4.61 5.81 12.26
C VAL A 61 5.24 5.60 10.89
N VAL A 62 4.83 4.55 10.17
CA VAL A 62 5.18 4.32 8.77
C VAL A 62 3.89 4.27 7.95
N THR A 63 3.83 5.06 6.89
CA THR A 63 2.79 4.96 5.86
C THR A 63 3.35 4.17 4.68
N THR A 64 2.69 3.07 4.33
CA THR A 64 3.16 2.16 3.26
C THR A 64 3.06 2.81 1.88
N HIS A 65 1.96 3.51 1.58
CA HIS A 65 1.74 4.22 0.32
C HIS A 65 0.64 5.28 0.48
N ALA A 66 0.44 6.13 -0.54
CA ALA A 66 -0.39 7.34 -0.45
C ALA A 66 -1.90 7.13 -0.70
N HIS A 67 -2.46 5.98 -0.33
CA HIS A 67 -3.91 5.76 -0.34
C HIS A 67 -4.55 6.22 0.97
N PHE A 68 -5.76 6.79 0.89
CA PHE A 68 -6.41 7.47 2.02
C PHE A 68 -6.56 6.60 3.27
N ASP A 69 -6.76 5.30 3.12
CA ASP A 69 -6.91 4.37 4.23
C ASP A 69 -5.60 4.09 4.98
N ARG A 70 -4.47 4.63 4.49
CA ARG A 70 -3.12 4.42 5.05
C ARG A 70 -2.63 5.55 5.92
N PHE A 71 -3.05 6.78 5.65
CA PHE A 71 -2.43 7.98 6.25
C PHE A 71 -3.42 8.98 6.85
N MET A 72 -4.72 8.90 6.54
CA MET A 72 -5.69 9.89 7.02
C MET A 72 -5.89 9.85 8.54
N GLY A 73 -5.51 8.74 9.18
CA GLY A 73 -5.44 8.63 10.64
C GLY A 73 -4.17 9.25 11.28
N ASN A 74 -3.18 9.72 10.50
CA ASN A 74 -1.90 10.19 11.03
C ASN A 74 -2.04 11.30 12.08
N ALA A 75 -3.01 12.20 11.90
CA ALA A 75 -3.30 13.28 12.86
C ALA A 75 -3.68 12.78 14.25
N VAL A 76 -4.28 11.59 14.36
CA VAL A 76 -4.57 10.97 15.65
C VAL A 76 -3.30 10.55 16.37
N PHE A 77 -2.32 10.02 15.63
CA PHE A 77 -1.02 9.61 16.20
C PHE A 77 -0.14 10.81 16.52
N GLU A 78 -0.21 11.89 15.72
CA GLU A 78 0.45 13.16 16.04
C GLU A 78 -0.10 13.75 17.35
N ALA A 79 -1.43 13.76 17.52
CA ALA A 79 -2.06 14.23 18.75
C ALA A 79 -1.70 13.38 19.99
N ASP A 80 -1.34 12.12 19.81
CA ASP A 80 -0.82 11.21 20.84
C ASP A 80 0.69 11.41 21.12
N GLY A 81 1.37 12.25 20.34
CA GLY A 81 2.77 12.64 20.55
C GLY A 81 3.78 12.00 19.60
N ALA A 82 3.33 11.27 18.56
CA ALA A 82 4.23 10.80 17.51
C ALA A 82 4.80 11.98 16.72
N THR A 83 6.10 11.95 16.43
CA THR A 83 6.80 13.01 15.68
C THR A 83 7.60 12.49 14.49
N ASP A 84 7.91 11.18 14.47
CA ASP A 84 8.61 10.51 13.38
C ASP A 84 7.58 9.79 12.48
N PHE A 85 7.25 10.40 11.34
CA PHE A 85 6.38 9.81 10.32
C PHE A 85 7.18 9.47 9.07
N TRP A 86 7.35 8.17 8.81
CA TRP A 86 8.13 7.63 7.70
C TRP A 86 7.24 7.30 6.51
N ALA A 87 7.73 7.57 5.31
CA ALA A 87 7.18 7.04 4.06
C ALA A 87 8.25 7.09 2.95
N HIS A 88 7.93 6.59 1.76
CA HIS A 88 8.71 6.95 0.59
C HIS A 88 8.52 8.45 0.26
N ALA A 89 9.56 9.13 -0.23
CA ALA A 89 9.49 10.57 -0.50
C ALA A 89 8.36 10.94 -1.50
N ARG A 90 8.04 10.03 -2.44
CA ARG A 90 6.91 10.23 -3.38
C ARG A 90 5.55 10.07 -2.72
N ALA A 91 5.41 9.14 -1.77
CA ALA A 91 4.18 9.01 -1.01
C ALA A 91 3.90 10.30 -0.22
N ALA A 92 4.93 10.89 0.42
CA ALA A 92 4.79 12.17 1.11
C ALA A 92 4.31 13.29 0.18
N ARG A 93 4.91 13.42 -1.02
CA ARG A 93 4.47 14.41 -2.02
C ARG A 93 3.08 14.11 -2.59
N ALA A 94 2.72 12.84 -2.77
CA ALA A 94 1.38 12.44 -3.19
C ALA A 94 0.33 12.83 -2.15
N ILE A 95 0.61 12.61 -0.86
CA ILE A 95 -0.26 13.02 0.25
C ILE A 95 -0.43 14.54 0.25
N GLU A 96 0.68 15.30 0.14
CA GLU A 96 0.64 16.76 0.09
C GLU A 96 -0.18 17.29 -1.09
N LYS A 97 -0.05 16.66 -2.27
CA LYS A 97 -0.69 17.12 -3.50
C LYS A 97 -2.15 16.67 -3.65
N TYR A 98 -2.44 15.41 -3.30
CA TYR A 98 -3.71 14.75 -3.61
C TYR A 98 -4.52 14.37 -2.38
N GLY A 99 -3.99 14.50 -1.16
CA GLY A 99 -4.66 14.04 0.05
C GLY A 99 -6.07 14.63 0.19
N ASP A 100 -6.25 15.92 -0.02
CA ASP A 100 -7.57 16.55 0.07
C ASP A 100 -8.55 16.04 -1.00
N LEU A 101 -8.07 15.67 -2.20
CA LEU A 101 -8.93 15.09 -3.24
C LEU A 101 -9.47 13.72 -2.85
N GLN A 102 -8.72 12.96 -2.05
CA GLN A 102 -9.12 11.62 -1.60
C GLN A 102 -10.18 11.64 -0.48
N ARG A 103 -10.43 12.79 0.15
CA ARG A 103 -11.48 12.93 1.19
C ARG A 103 -12.87 12.54 0.70
N ASN A 104 -13.12 12.69 -0.61
CA ASN A 104 -14.39 12.32 -1.24
C ASN A 104 -14.76 10.83 -1.09
N TYR A 105 -13.81 9.96 -0.71
CA TYR A 105 -14.04 8.52 -0.51
C TYR A 105 -14.40 8.15 0.94
N LEU A 106 -14.47 9.15 1.84
CA LEU A 106 -14.56 8.94 3.28
C LEU A 106 -15.95 9.18 3.87
N GLU A 107 -16.85 9.84 3.12
CA GLU A 107 -18.15 10.35 3.60
C GLU A 107 -18.91 9.37 4.49
N THR A 108 -18.98 8.10 4.06
CA THR A 108 -19.80 7.09 4.74
C THR A 108 -19.23 6.66 6.08
N LEU A 109 -17.90 6.54 6.20
CA LEU A 109 -17.25 5.91 7.36
C LEU A 109 -16.55 6.93 8.27
N GLU A 110 -16.02 8.00 7.68
CA GLU A 110 -15.25 9.08 8.32
C GLU A 110 -15.75 10.45 7.82
N PRO A 111 -17.03 10.82 8.04
CA PRO A 111 -17.58 12.08 7.54
C PRO A 111 -16.82 13.31 8.05
N GLU A 112 -16.31 13.29 9.29
CA GLU A 112 -15.45 14.34 9.84
C GLU A 112 -14.21 14.55 8.96
N MET A 113 -13.60 13.45 8.48
CA MET A 113 -12.46 13.52 7.57
C MET A 113 -12.87 13.97 6.17
N ALA A 114 -14.02 13.52 5.68
CA ALA A 114 -14.55 13.90 4.38
C ALA A 114 -14.75 15.42 4.27
N HIS A 115 -15.29 16.04 5.33
CA HIS A 115 -15.58 17.48 5.38
C HIS A 115 -14.43 18.32 5.96
N ALA A 116 -13.36 17.69 6.44
CA ALA A 116 -12.27 18.34 7.17
C ALA A 116 -12.76 19.15 8.40
N GLU A 117 -13.72 18.58 9.14
CA GLU A 117 -14.38 19.24 10.28
C GLU A 117 -14.14 18.46 11.58
N GLY A 118 -13.65 19.16 12.61
CA GLY A 118 -13.41 18.59 13.93
C GLY A 118 -11.97 18.17 14.18
N PRO A 119 -11.69 17.55 15.35
CA PRO A 119 -10.32 17.23 15.77
C PRO A 119 -9.68 16.15 14.88
N ASN A 120 -8.37 16.25 14.69
CA ASN A 120 -7.55 15.26 13.98
C ASN A 120 -7.99 15.00 12.52
N THR A 121 -8.46 16.04 11.83
CA THR A 121 -8.90 15.98 10.43
C THR A 121 -7.92 16.66 9.46
N HIS A 122 -6.86 17.29 9.97
CA HIS A 122 -5.78 17.86 9.15
C HIS A 122 -4.89 16.75 8.59
N LEU A 123 -4.28 17.00 7.43
CA LEU A 123 -3.33 16.06 6.84
C LEU A 123 -1.99 16.16 7.54
N VAL A 124 -1.47 15.02 8.02
CA VAL A 124 -0.09 14.91 8.52
C VAL A 124 0.74 14.20 7.46
N VAL A 125 1.57 14.99 6.76
CA VAL A 125 2.48 14.51 5.73
C VAL A 125 3.72 13.87 6.39
N PRO A 126 4.11 12.65 6.00
CA PRO A 126 5.32 12.01 6.51
C PRO A 126 6.57 12.90 6.34
N ASN A 127 7.32 13.10 7.44
CA ASN A 127 8.46 14.00 7.54
C ASN A 127 9.83 13.30 7.55
N LYS A 128 9.84 11.97 7.55
CA LYS A 128 11.03 11.12 7.38
C LYS A 128 10.86 10.33 6.08
N HIS A 129 11.89 10.31 5.25
CA HIS A 129 11.82 9.64 3.95
C HIS A 129 12.88 8.57 3.80
N LEU A 130 12.53 7.49 3.10
CA LEU A 130 13.52 6.55 2.61
C LEU A 130 14.48 7.29 1.65
N PRO A 131 15.79 6.98 1.69
CA PRO A 131 16.77 7.60 0.81
C PRO A 131 16.66 7.04 -0.61
N GLY A 132 17.23 7.79 -1.55
CA GLY A 132 17.30 7.41 -2.96
C GLY A 132 16.32 8.20 -3.82
N ASP A 133 16.48 8.01 -5.12
CA ASP A 133 15.67 8.65 -6.15
C ASP A 133 14.69 7.65 -6.77
N GLY A 134 14.29 6.62 -6.03
CA GLY A 134 13.36 5.55 -6.43
C GLY A 134 13.71 4.78 -7.71
N THR A 135 14.86 5.03 -8.35
CA THR A 135 15.27 4.28 -9.57
C THR A 135 15.76 2.87 -9.25
N ARG A 136 16.02 2.58 -7.98
CA ARG A 136 16.55 1.31 -7.50
C ARG A 136 15.94 0.97 -6.14
N ALA A 137 15.98 -0.31 -5.80
CA ALA A 137 15.63 -0.76 -4.47
C ALA A 137 16.47 -0.03 -3.40
N SER A 138 15.83 0.33 -2.29
CA SER A 138 16.48 0.99 -1.16
C SER A 138 16.02 0.39 0.17
N PHE A 139 16.90 0.51 1.16
CA PHE A 139 16.72 -0.12 2.48
C PHE A 139 17.08 0.90 3.55
N THR A 140 16.18 1.10 4.51
CA THR A 140 16.40 1.98 5.65
C THR A 140 16.18 1.22 6.94
N ARG A 141 17.18 1.25 7.82
CA ARG A 141 17.06 0.62 9.14
C ARG A 141 16.58 1.64 10.16
N VAL A 142 15.54 1.29 10.90
CA VAL A 142 14.97 2.08 12.00
C VAL A 142 15.10 1.28 13.29
N GLU A 143 15.82 1.85 14.25
CA GLU A 143 16.02 1.24 15.57
C GLU A 143 14.89 1.65 16.53
N LEU A 144 14.29 0.63 17.17
CA LEU A 144 13.26 0.78 18.20
C LEU A 144 13.85 0.51 19.61
N GLY A 145 15.12 0.88 19.80
CA GLY A 145 15.97 0.44 20.91
C GLY A 145 16.92 -0.64 20.41
N GLU A 146 16.76 -1.88 20.88
CA GLU A 146 17.57 -3.03 20.44
C GLU A 146 16.92 -3.88 19.32
N ARG A 147 15.69 -3.53 18.92
CA ARG A 147 14.98 -4.21 17.84
C ARG A 147 14.98 -3.34 16.60
N ALA A 148 15.44 -3.91 15.50
CA ALA A 148 15.55 -3.18 14.25
C ALA A 148 14.49 -3.59 13.26
N VAL A 149 13.86 -2.57 12.67
CA VAL A 149 12.94 -2.70 11.56
C VAL A 149 13.64 -2.21 10.30
N THR A 150 13.44 -2.92 9.20
CA THR A 150 13.94 -2.51 7.88
C THR A 150 12.77 -2.04 7.02
N LEU A 151 12.85 -0.81 6.53
CA LEU A 151 11.94 -0.26 5.53
C LEU A 151 12.52 -0.52 4.15
N PHE A 152 11.71 -1.04 3.24
CA PHE A 152 12.11 -1.40 1.88
C PHE A 152 11.34 -0.56 0.89
N TYR A 153 12.02 -0.12 -0.15
CA TYR A 153 11.40 0.18 -1.44
C TYR A 153 12.00 -0.80 -2.44
N LEU A 154 11.17 -1.58 -3.14
CA LEU A 154 11.66 -2.60 -4.09
C LEU A 154 11.55 -2.16 -5.56
N GLY A 155 10.66 -1.22 -5.88
CA GLY A 155 10.45 -0.75 -7.24
C GLY A 155 9.01 -0.29 -7.46
N LEU A 156 8.70 0.04 -8.71
CA LEU A 156 7.35 0.39 -9.16
C LEU A 156 6.45 -0.83 -9.12
N ALA A 157 5.32 -0.73 -8.42
CA ALA A 157 4.43 -1.85 -8.18
C ALA A 157 2.97 -1.39 -8.09
N HIS A 158 2.34 -1.51 -6.91
CA HIS A 158 0.98 -1.06 -6.65
C HIS A 158 0.87 0.46 -6.78
N THR A 159 1.89 1.17 -6.31
CA THR A 159 2.13 2.59 -6.59
C THR A 159 3.58 2.81 -7.03
N ASP A 160 4.00 4.07 -7.15
CA ASP A 160 5.40 4.42 -7.35
C ASP A 160 6.20 4.57 -6.04
N SER A 161 5.58 4.22 -4.91
CA SER A 161 6.03 4.64 -3.58
C SER A 161 5.84 3.60 -2.48
N ASP A 162 5.61 2.34 -2.85
CA ASP A 162 5.29 1.26 -1.91
C ASP A 162 6.45 0.97 -0.95
N VAL A 163 6.20 1.17 0.34
CA VAL A 163 7.12 0.84 1.43
C VAL A 163 6.71 -0.47 2.08
N LEU A 164 7.65 -1.40 2.17
CA LEU A 164 7.49 -2.63 2.97
C LEU A 164 8.19 -2.45 4.32
N VAL A 165 7.65 -3.06 5.37
CA VAL A 165 8.17 -2.95 6.74
C VAL A 165 8.49 -4.34 7.28
N GLY A 166 9.78 -4.67 7.33
CA GLY A 166 10.26 -5.99 7.72
C GLY A 166 10.88 -6.01 9.11
N VAL A 167 10.45 -6.97 9.93
CA VAL A 167 10.99 -7.22 11.27
C VAL A 167 11.06 -8.73 11.49
N ASP A 168 12.19 -9.23 11.99
CA ASP A 168 12.44 -10.66 12.19
C ASP A 168 12.12 -11.49 10.93
N ASP A 169 11.06 -12.31 10.96
CA ASP A 169 10.55 -13.12 9.85
C ASP A 169 9.18 -12.65 9.31
N VAL A 170 8.70 -11.49 9.73
CA VAL A 170 7.44 -10.86 9.30
C VAL A 170 7.72 -9.68 8.37
N LEU A 171 6.94 -9.56 7.30
CA LEU A 171 6.99 -8.43 6.38
C LEU A 171 5.59 -7.86 6.15
N PHE A 172 5.35 -6.63 6.61
CA PHE A 172 4.16 -5.87 6.23
C PHE A 172 4.36 -5.29 4.84
N THR A 173 3.44 -5.57 3.93
CA THR A 173 3.62 -5.29 2.49
C THR A 173 2.76 -4.15 1.97
N GLY A 174 1.90 -3.57 2.81
CA GLY A 174 0.81 -2.71 2.30
C GLY A 174 0.06 -3.43 1.17
N ASP A 175 -0.35 -2.67 0.17
CA ASP A 175 -1.09 -3.20 -0.98
C ASP A 175 -0.17 -3.69 -2.10
N LEU A 176 1.14 -3.80 -1.87
CA LEU A 176 1.99 -4.54 -2.80
C LEU A 176 1.54 -6.01 -2.91
N LEU A 177 0.96 -6.57 -1.82
CA LEU A 177 0.20 -7.82 -1.85
C LEU A 177 -1.29 -7.55 -1.63
N GLU A 178 -2.10 -7.84 -2.65
CA GLU A 178 -3.55 -7.69 -2.64
C GLU A 178 -4.21 -9.06 -2.44
N GLN A 179 -4.62 -9.35 -1.20
CA GLN A 179 -5.28 -10.61 -0.83
C GLN A 179 -6.77 -10.44 -0.56
N GLY A 180 -7.18 -9.25 -0.09
CA GLY A 180 -8.57 -8.94 0.25
C GLY A 180 -9.48 -8.63 -0.94
N SER A 181 -8.92 -8.44 -2.13
CA SER A 181 -9.56 -7.96 -3.35
C SER A 181 -8.74 -8.37 -4.59
N ASP A 182 -9.31 -8.16 -5.78
CA ASP A 182 -8.49 -8.07 -6.99
C ASP A 182 -7.50 -6.90 -6.85
N PRO A 183 -6.32 -6.96 -7.49
CA PRO A 183 -5.36 -5.86 -7.43
C PRO A 183 -5.96 -4.54 -7.94
N ALA A 184 -5.66 -3.43 -7.25
CA ALA A 184 -5.96 -2.10 -7.74
C ALA A 184 -4.96 -1.70 -8.84
N PHE A 185 -5.47 -1.21 -9.97
CA PHE A 185 -4.63 -0.95 -11.15
C PHE A 185 -4.58 0.54 -11.55
N ASP A 186 -5.27 1.41 -10.83
CA ASP A 186 -5.53 2.80 -11.22
C ASP A 186 -4.24 3.62 -11.39
N ASP A 187 -3.32 3.54 -10.44
CA ASP A 187 -2.03 4.21 -10.44
C ASP A 187 -0.81 3.26 -10.38
N SER A 188 -1.04 1.96 -10.63
CA SER A 188 -0.02 0.92 -10.52
C SER A 188 0.85 0.75 -11.77
N TYR A 189 1.83 -0.16 -11.70
CA TYR A 189 2.78 -0.45 -12.77
C TYR A 189 2.81 -1.96 -13.05
N PRO A 190 1.77 -2.55 -13.67
CA PRO A 190 1.53 -4.00 -13.63
C PRO A 190 2.71 -4.89 -14.06
N GLU A 191 3.43 -4.52 -15.12
CA GLU A 191 4.59 -5.29 -15.61
C GLU A 191 5.79 -5.22 -14.67
N LEU A 192 6.02 -4.04 -14.09
CA LEU A 192 7.04 -3.83 -13.08
C LEU A 192 6.63 -4.41 -11.73
N TRP A 193 5.32 -4.48 -11.46
CA TRP A 193 4.77 -5.11 -10.28
C TRP A 193 5.02 -6.61 -10.29
N VAL A 194 4.85 -7.29 -11.43
CA VAL A 194 5.25 -8.71 -11.58
C VAL A 194 6.72 -8.89 -11.21
N SER A 195 7.60 -8.04 -11.73
CA SER A 195 9.04 -8.10 -11.44
C SER A 195 9.32 -7.85 -9.95
N THR A 196 8.66 -6.86 -9.35
CA THR A 196 8.77 -6.52 -7.94
C THR A 196 8.24 -7.63 -7.03
N LEU A 197 7.19 -8.35 -7.44
CA LEU A 197 6.69 -9.53 -6.73
C LEU A 197 7.70 -10.69 -6.78
N HIS A 198 8.45 -10.85 -7.87
CA HIS A 198 9.55 -11.81 -7.94
C HIS A 198 10.70 -11.43 -7.00
N ASP A 199 11.08 -10.15 -6.95
CA ASP A 199 12.09 -9.65 -6.02
C ASP A 199 11.66 -9.84 -4.56
N LEU A 200 10.39 -9.54 -4.25
CA LEU A 200 9.79 -9.82 -2.95
C LEU A 200 9.85 -11.31 -2.60
N ALA A 201 9.50 -12.19 -3.54
CA ALA A 201 9.56 -13.64 -3.37
C ALA A 201 11.01 -14.17 -3.26
N GLY A 202 12.02 -13.39 -3.61
CA GLY A 202 13.44 -13.69 -3.40
C GLY A 202 13.96 -13.33 -2.00
N LEU A 203 13.16 -12.64 -1.16
CA LEU A 203 13.56 -12.31 0.21
C LEU A 203 13.40 -13.54 1.12
N ASP A 204 14.44 -14.36 1.22
CA ASP A 204 14.42 -15.64 1.95
C ASP A 204 14.21 -15.50 3.46
N ARG A 205 14.51 -14.32 4.02
CA ARG A 205 14.39 -14.04 5.46
C ARG A 205 12.95 -14.12 5.97
N TYR A 206 11.98 -13.70 5.16
CA TYR A 206 10.60 -13.50 5.59
C TYR A 206 9.73 -14.73 5.30
N ARG A 207 8.85 -15.07 6.25
CA ARG A 207 7.97 -16.24 6.19
C ARG A 207 6.50 -15.85 6.22
N VAL A 208 6.17 -14.82 6.98
CA VAL A 208 4.81 -14.29 7.12
C VAL A 208 4.75 -12.93 6.44
N PHE A 209 3.86 -12.80 5.45
CA PHE A 209 3.65 -11.56 4.73
C PHE A 209 2.27 -11.01 5.08
N VAL A 210 2.20 -9.76 5.55
CA VAL A 210 0.96 -9.12 5.98
C VAL A 210 0.52 -8.14 4.90
N PRO A 211 -0.49 -8.49 4.08
CA PRO A 211 -1.05 -7.58 3.09
C PRO A 211 -1.80 -6.44 3.76
N GLY A 212 -1.97 -5.33 3.04
CA GLY A 212 -2.72 -4.17 3.51
C GLY A 212 -4.19 -4.47 3.77
N HIS A 213 -4.74 -5.43 3.04
CA HIS A 213 -6.08 -5.97 3.26
C HIS A 213 -6.08 -7.50 3.22
N GLY A 214 -6.89 -8.11 4.08
CA GLY A 214 -7.09 -9.57 4.10
C GLY A 214 -6.34 -10.29 5.21
N VAL A 215 -5.92 -11.53 4.97
CA VAL A 215 -5.21 -12.36 5.96
C VAL A 215 -3.72 -12.45 5.64
N PRO A 216 -2.83 -12.64 6.64
CA PRO A 216 -1.43 -12.95 6.39
C PRO A 216 -1.26 -14.16 5.46
N VAL A 217 -0.25 -14.09 4.60
CA VAL A 217 0.05 -15.09 3.58
C VAL A 217 1.49 -15.59 3.66
N GLU A 218 1.74 -16.69 2.98
CA GLU A 218 3.08 -17.24 2.77
C GLU A 218 3.59 -16.91 1.35
N ARG A 219 4.87 -17.20 1.11
CA ARG A 219 5.56 -16.96 -0.18
C ARG A 219 4.82 -17.52 -1.40
N SER A 220 4.12 -18.65 -1.25
CA SER A 220 3.36 -19.27 -2.34
C SER A 220 2.26 -18.35 -2.91
N PHE A 221 1.68 -17.49 -2.07
CA PHE A 221 0.71 -16.49 -2.51
C PHE A 221 1.36 -15.45 -3.42
N ILE A 222 2.57 -14.99 -3.10
CA ILE A 222 3.33 -14.02 -3.89
C ILE A 222 3.58 -14.56 -5.29
N THR A 223 4.07 -15.80 -5.39
CA THR A 223 4.30 -16.47 -6.68
C THR A 223 2.99 -16.64 -7.46
N LYS A 224 1.89 -16.97 -6.78
CA LYS A 224 0.56 -17.09 -7.41
C LYS A 224 0.06 -15.74 -7.94
N MET A 225 0.20 -14.67 -7.16
CA MET A 225 -0.21 -13.32 -7.53
C MET A 225 0.59 -12.84 -8.76
N ALA A 226 1.92 -13.00 -8.74
CA ALA A 226 2.80 -12.67 -9.86
C ALA A 226 2.40 -13.43 -11.13
N GLY A 227 2.23 -14.75 -11.04
CA GLY A 227 1.82 -15.57 -12.19
C GLY A 227 0.44 -15.21 -12.72
N THR A 228 -0.53 -14.95 -11.84
CA THR A 228 -1.89 -14.53 -12.23
C THR A 228 -1.87 -13.19 -12.98
N MET A 229 -1.06 -12.24 -12.50
CA MET A 229 -0.91 -10.93 -13.11
C MET A 229 -0.19 -11.01 -14.46
N GLN A 230 0.89 -11.79 -14.55
CA GLN A 230 1.60 -12.05 -15.81
C GLN A 230 0.67 -12.69 -16.84
N ASP A 231 -0.07 -13.72 -16.46
CA ASP A 231 -1.04 -14.39 -17.34
C ASP A 231 -2.11 -13.41 -17.86
N ALA A 232 -2.57 -12.48 -17.01
CA ALA A 232 -3.53 -11.47 -17.42
C ALA A 232 -2.93 -10.51 -18.46
N ILE A 233 -1.72 -10.00 -18.21
CA ILE A 233 -0.99 -9.10 -19.13
C ILE A 233 -0.74 -9.80 -20.48
N ASP A 234 -0.27 -11.04 -20.47
CA ASP A 234 0.03 -11.81 -21.68
C ASP A 234 -1.21 -12.03 -22.54
N ARG A 235 -2.34 -12.37 -21.91
CA ARG A 235 -3.63 -12.54 -22.61
C ARG A 235 -4.12 -11.24 -23.21
N ILE A 236 -3.96 -10.12 -22.52
CA ILE A 236 -4.29 -8.78 -23.03
C ILE A 236 -3.47 -8.48 -24.28
N ARG A 237 -2.14 -8.64 -24.21
CA ARG A 237 -1.23 -8.37 -25.34
C ARG A 237 -1.49 -9.28 -26.53
N ALA A 238 -1.69 -10.58 -26.28
CA ALA A 238 -2.04 -11.53 -27.34
C ALA A 238 -3.36 -11.18 -28.04
N SER A 239 -4.35 -10.64 -27.31
CA SER A 239 -5.61 -10.20 -27.89
C SER A 239 -5.48 -8.91 -28.72
N ALA A 240 -4.58 -7.99 -28.34
CA ALA A 240 -4.33 -6.76 -29.07
C ALA A 240 -3.64 -6.98 -30.42
N LEU A 241 -2.76 -7.99 -30.52
CA LEU A 241 -2.07 -8.37 -31.76
C LEU A 241 -2.98 -9.06 -32.80
N ASN A 242 -4.14 -9.57 -32.38
CA ASN A 242 -5.05 -10.32 -33.23
C ASN A 242 -6.15 -9.41 -33.83
N THR A 243 -5.75 -8.46 -34.68
CA THR A 243 -6.60 -7.38 -35.22
C THR A 243 -7.68 -7.83 -36.21
N THR A 244 -7.78 -9.13 -36.53
CA THR A 244 -8.77 -9.69 -37.46
C THR A 244 -10.11 -10.02 -36.80
N ALA A 245 -10.15 -10.08 -35.47
CA ALA A 245 -11.38 -10.03 -34.70
C ALA A 245 -11.42 -8.64 -34.03
N GLY A 246 -12.43 -7.81 -34.32
CA GLY A 246 -12.60 -6.53 -33.63
C GLY A 246 -12.51 -6.70 -32.10
N PRO A 247 -12.16 -5.65 -31.33
CA PRO A 247 -11.88 -5.75 -29.90
C PRO A 247 -13.13 -6.28 -29.19
N THR A 248 -13.21 -7.60 -29.05
CA THR A 248 -14.42 -8.24 -28.59
C THR A 248 -14.33 -8.28 -27.09
N THR A 249 -15.33 -7.69 -26.45
CA THR A 249 -15.73 -7.85 -25.05
C THR A 249 -15.61 -9.31 -24.57
N ALA A 250 -15.70 -10.30 -25.48
CA ALA A 250 -15.46 -11.72 -25.26
C ALA A 250 -14.06 -12.09 -24.70
N ALA A 251 -12.98 -11.36 -25.04
CA ALA A 251 -11.64 -11.62 -24.49
C ALA A 251 -11.53 -11.20 -23.02
N MET A 252 -12.29 -10.18 -22.60
CA MET A 252 -12.35 -9.73 -21.20
C MET A 252 -12.96 -10.80 -20.27
N TYR A 253 -13.82 -11.68 -20.79
CA TYR A 253 -14.44 -12.78 -20.01
C TYR A 253 -13.50 -13.94 -19.65
N LYS A 254 -12.21 -13.87 -20.05
CA LYS A 254 -11.22 -14.94 -19.79
C LYS A 254 -10.05 -14.48 -18.91
N LEU A 255 -10.12 -13.27 -18.35
CA LEU A 255 -9.09 -12.76 -17.45
C LEU A 255 -9.39 -13.17 -16.01
N PRO A 256 -8.36 -13.34 -15.16
CA PRO A 256 -8.52 -13.89 -13.82
C PRO A 256 -9.14 -12.91 -12.82
N TYR A 257 -9.33 -11.64 -13.21
CA TYR A 257 -9.90 -10.59 -12.36
C TYR A 257 -11.36 -10.30 -12.72
N SER A 258 -12.07 -9.66 -11.79
CA SER A 258 -13.40 -9.11 -12.03
C SER A 258 -13.43 -8.16 -13.24
N GLY A 259 -14.61 -7.97 -13.83
CA GLY A 259 -14.77 -7.13 -15.02
C GLY A 259 -14.32 -5.68 -14.80
N GLY A 260 -14.50 -5.14 -13.59
CA GLY A 260 -14.06 -3.80 -13.21
C GLY A 260 -12.54 -3.69 -13.20
N SER A 261 -11.86 -4.52 -12.40
CA SER A 261 -10.39 -4.52 -12.32
C SER A 261 -9.74 -4.87 -13.66
N THR A 262 -10.33 -5.79 -14.43
CA THR A 262 -9.91 -6.11 -15.80
C THR A 262 -9.94 -4.87 -16.70
N ARG A 263 -11.00 -4.06 -16.61
CA ARG A 263 -11.12 -2.85 -17.42
C ARG A 263 -10.06 -1.81 -17.04
N ILE A 264 -9.83 -1.62 -15.75
CA ILE A 264 -8.81 -0.69 -15.24
C ILE A 264 -7.41 -1.14 -15.68
N LEU A 265 -7.09 -2.43 -15.56
CA LEU A 265 -5.81 -2.99 -16.04
C LEU A 265 -5.59 -2.72 -17.53
N LEU A 266 -6.60 -2.94 -18.37
CA LEU A 266 -6.53 -2.66 -19.81
C LEU A 266 -6.24 -1.19 -20.10
N ASP A 267 -6.96 -0.28 -19.43
CA ASP A 267 -6.80 1.15 -19.64
C ASP A 267 -5.45 1.64 -19.10
N ARG A 268 -4.99 1.08 -17.98
CA ARG A 268 -3.68 1.38 -17.37
C ARG A 268 -2.52 0.97 -18.25
N LEU A 269 -2.51 -0.26 -18.79
CA LEU A 269 -1.45 -0.74 -19.68
C LEU A 269 -1.33 0.14 -20.92
N LYS A 270 -2.46 0.48 -21.56
CA LYS A 270 -2.48 1.40 -22.72
C LYS A 270 -1.97 2.79 -22.38
N TRP A 271 -2.33 3.30 -21.20
CA TRP A 271 -1.87 4.60 -20.75
C TRP A 271 -0.35 4.60 -20.54
N LEU A 272 0.21 3.57 -19.89
CA LEU A 272 1.64 3.41 -19.67
C LEU A 272 2.43 3.28 -20.97
N GLU A 273 1.94 2.47 -21.92
CA GLU A 273 2.53 2.34 -23.26
C GLU A 273 2.63 3.71 -23.96
N LYS A 274 1.54 4.49 -23.93
CA LYS A 274 1.54 5.85 -24.47
C LYS A 274 2.52 6.77 -23.75
N GLN A 275 2.61 6.71 -22.41
CA GLN A 275 3.59 7.51 -21.68
C GLN A 275 5.02 7.15 -22.09
N GLU A 276 5.31 5.86 -22.27
CA GLU A 276 6.62 5.38 -22.69
C GLU A 276 6.98 5.89 -24.09
N GLU A 277 6.06 5.82 -25.06
CA GLU A 277 6.23 6.38 -26.41
C GLU A 277 6.50 7.90 -26.40
N GLU A 278 5.92 8.62 -25.44
CA GLU A 278 6.11 10.06 -25.25
C GLU A 278 7.37 10.42 -24.42
N GLY A 279 8.15 9.43 -23.97
CA GLY A 279 9.34 9.66 -23.13
C GLY A 279 9.01 10.10 -21.70
N LYS A 280 7.80 9.83 -21.23
CA LYS A 280 7.28 10.13 -19.87
C LYS A 280 6.94 8.87 -19.09
N GLY A 281 7.19 7.70 -19.67
CA GLY A 281 6.88 6.40 -19.09
C GLY A 281 7.90 5.96 -18.04
N PRO A 282 7.70 4.76 -17.47
CA PRO A 282 8.53 4.24 -16.38
C PRO A 282 10.03 4.24 -16.66
N SER A 283 10.49 4.02 -17.90
CA SER A 283 11.92 4.02 -18.22
C SER A 283 12.56 5.42 -18.15
N HIS A 284 11.72 6.45 -18.30
CA HIS A 284 12.13 7.84 -18.30
C HIS A 284 11.85 8.55 -16.97
N MET A 285 10.99 7.96 -16.14
CA MET A 285 10.59 8.51 -14.85
C MET A 285 11.81 8.89 -14.03
N ARG A 286 11.80 10.14 -13.56
CA ARG A 286 12.74 10.60 -12.53
C ARG A 286 11.91 10.84 -11.30
N PHE A 287 12.28 10.25 -10.18
CA PHE A 287 11.46 10.33 -8.97
C PHE A 287 11.53 11.70 -8.28
N GLN A 288 12.09 12.72 -8.94
CA GLN A 288 11.93 14.16 -8.63
C GLN A 288 10.71 14.79 -9.30
N GLU A 289 10.12 14.11 -10.29
CA GLU A 289 8.92 14.54 -11.02
C GLU A 289 7.65 14.32 -10.19
N GLU A 290 6.52 14.76 -10.75
CA GLU A 290 5.18 14.69 -10.15
C GLU A 290 4.86 13.27 -9.63
N PRO A 291 4.36 13.13 -8.39
CA PRO A 291 4.01 11.83 -7.83
C PRO A 291 2.77 11.23 -8.52
N THR A 292 2.73 9.89 -8.63
CA THR A 292 1.49 9.15 -8.87
C THR A 292 0.95 8.70 -7.52
N GLY A 293 -0.22 9.16 -7.13
CA GLY A 293 -0.82 8.79 -5.85
C GLY A 293 -2.20 9.38 -5.64
N LEU A 294 -2.91 9.63 -6.74
CA LEU A 294 -4.34 9.87 -6.71
C LEU A 294 -5.00 8.53 -7.00
N THR A 295 -5.61 7.95 -5.97
CA THR A 295 -6.29 6.67 -6.07
C THR A 295 -7.79 6.82 -6.25
N GLY A 296 -8.42 5.78 -6.77
CA GLY A 296 -9.87 5.65 -6.86
C GLY A 296 -10.51 5.12 -5.56
N PRO A 297 -11.82 4.82 -5.57
CA PRO A 297 -12.48 4.22 -4.40
C PRO A 297 -11.97 2.80 -4.11
N ILE A 298 -11.72 2.48 -2.84
CA ILE A 298 -11.35 1.11 -2.41
C ILE A 298 -12.51 0.14 -2.64
N THR A 299 -12.25 -0.94 -3.37
CA THR A 299 -13.22 -2.01 -3.62
C THR A 299 -12.80 -3.29 -2.91
N LEU A 300 -13.55 -3.71 -1.88
CA LEU A 300 -13.23 -4.93 -1.13
C LEU A 300 -13.86 -6.16 -1.78
N GLY A 301 -13.10 -7.25 -1.90
CA GLY A 301 -13.58 -8.54 -2.38
C GLY A 301 -14.44 -9.28 -1.34
N LYS A 302 -15.14 -10.36 -1.74
CA LYS A 302 -15.83 -11.27 -0.81
C LYS A 302 -14.79 -12.10 -0.04
N GLN A 303 -15.07 -12.46 1.22
CA GLN A 303 -14.22 -13.40 1.96
C GLN A 303 -14.18 -14.76 1.23
N LEU A 304 -12.98 -15.26 0.97
CA LEU A 304 -12.72 -16.65 0.57
C LEU A 304 -12.74 -17.56 1.80
#